data_AF-A0AB34JP86-F1
#
_entry.id   AF-A0AB34JP86-F1
#
_cell.length_a   1.000
_cell.length_b   1.000
_cell.length_c   1.000
_cell.angle_alpha   90.00
_cell.angle_beta   90.00
_cell.angle_gamma   90.00
#
_symmetry.space_group_name_H-M   'P 1'
#
loop_
_entity.id
_entity.type
_entity.pdbx_description
1 polymer ?
#
loop_
_entity_poly.entity_id
_entity_poly.type
_entity_poly.pdbx_seq_one_letter_code
_entity_poly.pdbx_strand_id
1 'polypeptide(L)'
;MAEGIVWGRGAGEGIGLSGHKNEYQPGVRIGNWVEEQFGREAPLTADSLKNFMKAREDARIASYVPPEPNKRVEPYLGVPATMLFSHGKEHGSRFLASMSALHYTDPSGREYGAKSNDRVHRTYYWGTKHIDYMVPQNDPNPRHLLSDSKRAQWDAEKGPAVPVSRAVYLAESLKTLR
;
A
#
# COMPACT_ATOMS: atom_id res chain seq x y z
N MET A 1 67.54 -6.47 68.84
CA MET A 1 66.75 -6.02 67.68
C MET A 1 67.04 -6.97 66.55
N ALA A 2 66.07 -7.81 66.18
CA ALA A 2 66.19 -8.71 65.04
C ALA A 2 64.93 -8.48 64.20
N GLU A 3 65.10 -7.82 63.06
CA GLU A 3 64.05 -7.64 62.06
C GLU A 3 63.78 -8.99 61.39
N GLY A 4 62.52 -9.44 61.47
CA GLY A 4 62.07 -10.70 60.89
C GLY A 4 61.94 -10.58 59.37
N ILE A 5 62.61 -11.48 58.65
CA ILE A 5 62.40 -11.67 57.21
C ILE A 5 61.05 -12.37 57.03
N VAL A 6 60.08 -11.63 56.49
CA VAL A 6 58.76 -12.15 56.08
C VAL A 6 58.94 -12.92 54.77
N TRP A 7 58.81 -14.24 54.83
CA TRP A 7 58.68 -15.07 53.63
C TRP A 7 57.31 -14.82 53.01
N GLY A 8 57.28 -14.05 51.91
CA GLY A 8 56.08 -13.85 51.12
C GLY A 8 55.51 -15.18 50.65
N ARG A 9 54.22 -15.41 50.88
CA ARG A 9 53.50 -16.55 50.29
C ARG A 9 53.52 -16.39 48.78
N GLY A 10 54.42 -17.10 48.12
CA GLY A 10 54.45 -17.15 46.66
C GLY A 10 55.81 -17.33 46.03
N ALA A 11 56.70 -18.17 46.57
CA ALA A 11 57.83 -18.75 45.83
C ALA A 11 58.50 -19.83 46.71
N GLY A 12 58.02 -21.07 46.60
CA GLY A 12 58.83 -22.23 46.99
C GLY A 12 59.89 -22.48 45.93
N GLU A 13 61.07 -22.90 46.36
CA GLU A 13 62.27 -23.09 45.54
C GLU A 13 62.02 -24.08 44.38
N GLY A 14 62.21 -23.59 43.15
CA GLY A 14 62.16 -24.33 41.90
C GLY A 14 60.91 -24.04 41.06
N ILE A 15 61.11 -23.76 39.76
CA ILE A 15 60.24 -24.16 38.64
C ILE A 15 58.72 -24.13 38.95
N GLY A 16 58.03 -23.11 38.42
CA GLY A 16 56.66 -22.70 38.76
C GLY A 16 55.63 -23.79 39.11
N LEU A 17 54.72 -23.43 40.03
CA LEU A 17 53.60 -24.27 40.49
C LEU A 17 52.77 -24.76 39.30
N SER A 18 52.76 -26.07 39.05
CA SER A 18 51.87 -26.69 38.05
C SER A 18 50.42 -26.59 38.52
N GLY A 19 49.58 -25.91 37.72
CA GLY A 19 48.14 -25.79 37.95
C GLY A 19 47.32 -27.01 37.50
N HIS A 20 47.96 -28.14 37.27
CA HIS A 20 47.29 -29.36 36.82
C HIS A 20 46.52 -30.02 37.97
N LYS A 21 45.28 -30.45 37.70
CA LYS A 21 44.48 -31.25 38.63
C LYS A 21 44.63 -32.71 38.24
N ASN A 22 44.80 -33.58 39.23
CA ASN A 22 44.90 -35.01 38.99
C ASN A 22 43.63 -35.56 38.34
N GLU A 23 43.82 -36.45 37.35
CA GLU A 23 42.76 -37.23 36.71
C GLU A 23 42.68 -38.62 37.38
N TYR A 24 41.48 -39.18 37.48
CA TYR A 24 41.23 -40.43 38.20
C TYR A 24 40.42 -41.39 37.34
N GLN A 25 40.44 -42.68 37.71
CA GLN A 25 39.67 -43.68 36.99
C GLN A 25 38.15 -43.46 37.12
N PRO A 26 37.36 -43.85 36.09
CA PRO A 26 35.91 -43.76 36.10
C PRO A 26 35.31 -44.49 37.31
N GLY A 27 34.50 -43.80 38.10
CA GLY A 27 33.89 -44.31 39.33
C GLY A 27 34.37 -43.60 40.61
N VAL A 28 35.46 -42.84 40.54
CA VAL A 28 35.86 -41.94 41.64
C VAL A 28 35.04 -40.64 41.56
N ARG A 29 34.37 -40.28 42.66
CA ARG A 29 33.45 -39.12 42.72
C ARG A 29 34.20 -37.77 42.78
N ILE A 30 34.79 -37.36 41.67
CA ILE A 30 35.45 -36.04 41.48
C ILE A 30 34.59 -35.16 40.59
N GLY A 31 34.88 -33.86 40.48
CA GLY A 31 34.01 -32.84 39.86
C GLY A 31 33.29 -33.16 38.54
N ASN A 32 33.74 -34.15 37.75
CA ASN A 32 33.08 -34.59 36.51
C ASN A 32 32.47 -36.01 36.53
N TRP A 33 32.36 -36.65 37.70
CA TRP A 33 31.96 -38.07 37.81
C TRP A 33 30.55 -38.36 37.28
N VAL A 34 29.65 -37.39 37.37
CA VAL A 34 28.25 -37.49 36.90
C VAL A 34 28.21 -37.56 35.37
N GLU A 35 28.94 -36.67 34.68
CA GLU A 35 28.97 -36.65 33.21
C GLU A 35 29.70 -37.88 32.66
N GLU A 36 30.73 -38.39 33.34
CA GLU A 36 31.40 -39.63 32.95
C GLU A 36 30.51 -40.87 33.10
N GLN A 37 29.69 -40.92 34.16
CA GLN A 37 28.74 -42.02 34.36
C GLN A 37 27.63 -41.98 33.30
N PHE A 38 26.95 -40.85 33.15
CA PHE A 38 25.83 -40.74 32.20
C PHE A 38 26.28 -40.67 30.74
N GLY A 39 27.50 -40.20 30.45
CA GLY A 39 28.08 -40.22 29.12
C GLY A 39 28.39 -41.64 28.62
N ARG A 40 28.65 -42.59 29.54
CA ARG A 40 28.78 -44.02 29.22
C ARG A 40 27.43 -44.73 29.07
N GLU A 41 26.44 -44.32 29.86
CA GLU A 41 25.08 -44.86 29.82
C GLU A 41 24.26 -44.30 28.65
N ALA A 42 24.67 -43.17 28.07
CA ALA A 42 24.02 -42.56 26.93
C ALA A 42 24.11 -43.49 25.71
N PRO A 43 22.98 -43.86 25.09
CA PRO A 43 23.00 -44.66 23.87
C PRO A 43 23.74 -43.88 22.78
N LEU A 44 24.77 -44.51 22.19
CA LEU A 44 25.46 -44.01 20.99
C LEU A 44 24.50 -44.05 19.80
N THR A 45 23.57 -43.11 19.74
CA THR A 45 22.74 -42.88 18.54
C THR A 45 23.61 -42.21 17.49
N ALA A 46 24.31 -43.03 16.68
CA ALA A 46 25.21 -42.61 15.62
C ALA A 46 24.58 -41.66 14.58
N ASP A 47 23.24 -41.54 14.56
CA ASP A 47 22.49 -40.69 13.64
C ASP A 47 21.76 -39.51 14.32
N SER A 48 22.02 -39.21 15.59
CA SER A 48 21.33 -38.13 16.32
C SER A 48 21.47 -36.76 15.65
N LEU A 49 22.67 -36.45 15.15
CA LEU A 49 22.94 -35.19 14.43
C LEU A 49 22.20 -35.14 13.09
N LYS A 50 22.20 -36.24 12.33
CA LYS A 50 21.51 -36.32 11.03
C LYS A 50 20.00 -36.17 11.21
N ASN A 51 19.44 -36.82 12.23
CA ASN A 51 18.03 -36.71 12.57
C ASN A 51 17.65 -35.29 13.01
N PHE A 52 18.52 -34.62 13.77
CA PHE A 52 18.32 -33.22 14.14
C PHE A 52 18.37 -32.27 12.94
N MET A 53 19.33 -32.45 12.04
CA MET A 53 19.45 -31.64 10.82
C MET A 53 18.24 -31.83 9.90
N LYS A 54 17.80 -33.08 9.71
CA LYS A 54 16.61 -33.40 8.93
C LYS A 54 15.34 -32.78 9.52
N ALA A 55 15.13 -32.90 10.83
CA ALA A 55 13.98 -32.29 11.50
C ALA A 55 13.95 -30.76 11.34
N ARG A 56 15.12 -30.10 11.35
CA ARG A 56 15.24 -28.66 11.14
C ARG A 56 14.91 -28.26 9.70
N GLU A 57 15.30 -29.09 8.73
CA GLU A 57 15.01 -28.88 7.31
C GLU A 57 13.52 -29.09 7.01
N ASP A 58 12.92 -30.16 7.54
CA ASP A 58 11.49 -30.44 7.42
C ASP A 58 10.64 -29.31 8.03
N ALA A 59 11.06 -28.76 9.18
CA ALA A 59 10.39 -27.60 9.80
C ALA A 59 10.49 -26.33 8.93
N ARG A 60 11.64 -26.12 8.27
CA ARG A 60 11.83 -24.98 7.35
C ARG A 60 10.93 -25.12 6.13
N ILE A 61 10.81 -26.33 5.58
CA ILE A 61 9.93 -26.62 4.44
C ILE A 61 8.46 -26.43 4.84
N ALA A 62 8.05 -26.89 6.03
CA ALA A 62 6.69 -26.68 6.54
C ALA A 62 6.35 -25.20 6.76
N SER A 63 7.35 -24.38 7.12
CA SER A 63 7.20 -22.92 7.26
C SER A 63 7.29 -22.14 5.94
N TYR A 64 7.57 -22.83 4.83
CA TYR A 64 7.70 -22.18 3.53
C TYR A 64 6.31 -21.78 3.00
N VAL A 65 5.99 -20.50 3.15
CA VAL A 65 4.88 -19.87 2.45
C VAL A 65 5.39 -19.48 1.06
N PRO A 66 4.86 -20.03 -0.04
CA PRO A 66 5.27 -19.62 -1.37
C PRO A 66 5.02 -18.11 -1.51
N PRO A 67 5.95 -17.35 -2.10
CA PRO A 67 5.75 -15.93 -2.31
C PRO A 67 4.47 -15.75 -3.13
N GLU A 68 3.50 -14.99 -2.61
CA GLU A 68 2.35 -14.62 -3.42
C GLU A 68 2.87 -13.95 -4.70
N PRO A 69 2.37 -14.35 -5.88
CA PRO A 69 2.72 -13.66 -7.10
C PRO A 69 2.41 -12.18 -6.90
N ASN A 70 3.43 -11.33 -7.07
CA ASN A 70 3.31 -9.88 -6.91
C ASN A 70 2.08 -9.41 -7.69
N LYS A 71 0.97 -9.19 -6.98
CA LYS A 71 -0.16 -8.45 -7.54
C LYS A 71 0.43 -7.11 -7.94
N ARG A 72 0.40 -6.80 -9.23
CA ARG A 72 0.76 -5.47 -9.72
C ARG A 72 -0.16 -4.48 -9.01
N VAL A 73 0.30 -3.93 -7.89
CA VAL A 73 -0.27 -2.74 -7.30
C VAL A 73 0.19 -1.65 -8.24
N GLU A 74 -0.72 -1.19 -9.11
CA GLU A 74 -0.52 0.01 -9.95
C GLU A 74 0.11 1.10 -9.06
N PRO A 75 1.40 1.41 -9.21
CA PRO A 75 2.02 2.45 -8.41
C PRO A 75 1.60 3.76 -9.08
N TYR A 76 1.01 4.66 -8.30
CA TYR A 76 0.46 5.95 -8.71
C TYR A 76 -0.98 5.93 -9.23
N LEU A 77 -1.92 5.91 -8.29
CA LEU A 77 -3.18 6.62 -8.51
C LEU A 77 -2.84 8.12 -8.55
N GLY A 78 -2.60 8.65 -9.75
CA GLY A 78 -2.32 10.07 -9.94
C GLY A 78 -3.43 10.95 -9.35
N VAL A 79 -3.06 12.13 -8.86
CA VAL A 79 -4.04 13.12 -8.39
C VAL A 79 -4.90 13.54 -9.59
N PRO A 80 -6.24 13.53 -9.49
CA PRO A 80 -7.09 13.90 -10.61
C PRO A 80 -6.83 15.33 -11.03
N ALA A 81 -6.82 15.58 -12.35
CA ALA A 81 -6.56 16.90 -12.94
C ALA A 81 -7.51 17.98 -12.40
N THR A 82 -8.73 17.60 -12.03
CA THR A 82 -9.68 18.52 -11.39
C THR A 82 -9.17 19.08 -10.08
N MET A 83 -8.39 18.35 -9.29
CA MET A 83 -7.79 18.86 -8.05
C MET A 83 -6.57 19.75 -8.30
N LEU A 84 -5.84 19.52 -9.41
CA LEU A 84 -4.66 20.28 -9.76
C LEU A 84 -4.99 21.64 -10.38
N PHE A 85 -6.07 21.72 -11.17
CA PHE A 85 -6.39 22.90 -11.99
C PHE A 85 -7.67 23.63 -11.59
N SER A 86 -8.47 23.11 -10.65
CA SER A 86 -9.65 23.85 -10.18
C SER A 86 -9.26 25.00 -9.25
N HIS A 87 -10.00 26.10 -9.33
CA HIS A 87 -9.89 27.21 -8.38
C HIS A 87 -11.18 27.30 -7.54
N GLY A 88 -11.04 27.75 -6.29
CA GLY A 88 -12.17 27.90 -5.37
C GLY A 88 -12.42 26.65 -4.51
N LYS A 89 -13.46 26.73 -3.68
CA LYS A 89 -13.82 25.68 -2.72
C LYS A 89 -14.42 24.44 -3.42
N GLU A 90 -15.04 24.65 -4.59
CA GLU A 90 -15.70 23.60 -5.35
C GLU A 90 -14.79 23.12 -6.48
N HIS A 91 -14.30 21.89 -6.36
CA HIS A 91 -13.49 21.27 -7.41
C HIS A 91 -14.39 20.88 -8.59
N GLY A 92 -14.06 21.37 -9.79
CA GLY A 92 -14.74 20.97 -11.02
C GLY A 92 -16.06 21.69 -11.30
N SER A 93 -16.27 22.90 -10.78
CA SER A 93 -17.38 23.76 -11.18
C SER A 93 -17.43 23.92 -12.70
N ARG A 94 -18.58 23.64 -13.32
CA ARG A 94 -18.78 23.78 -14.76
C ARG A 94 -19.58 25.05 -15.04
N PHE A 95 -19.07 25.88 -15.93
CA PHE A 95 -19.75 27.07 -16.43
C PHE A 95 -20.27 26.75 -17.83
N LEU A 96 -21.59 26.69 -17.99
CA LEU A 96 -22.25 26.28 -19.22
C LEU A 96 -22.97 27.44 -19.92
N ALA A 97 -22.82 28.66 -19.41
CA ALA A 97 -23.30 29.86 -20.07
C ALA A 97 -22.26 30.42 -21.05
N SER A 98 -22.67 30.70 -22.28
CA SER A 98 -21.86 31.47 -23.23
C SER A 98 -22.36 32.91 -23.32
N MET A 99 -21.47 33.84 -23.65
CA MET A 99 -21.84 35.25 -23.79
C MET A 99 -22.85 35.47 -24.91
N SER A 100 -22.73 34.73 -26.01
CA SER A 100 -23.72 34.80 -27.09
C SER A 100 -25.09 34.30 -26.67
N ALA A 101 -25.16 33.27 -25.82
CA ALA A 101 -26.43 32.80 -25.27
C ALA A 101 -27.03 33.81 -24.28
N LEU A 102 -26.22 34.38 -23.40
CA LEU A 102 -26.68 35.37 -22.42
C LEU A 102 -27.07 36.72 -23.07
N HIS A 103 -26.36 37.16 -24.12
CA HIS A 103 -26.54 38.49 -24.74
C HIS A 103 -27.55 38.55 -25.88
N TYR A 104 -27.92 37.42 -26.48
CA TYR A 104 -28.81 37.39 -27.65
C TYR A 104 -30.07 36.50 -27.47
N THR A 105 -30.37 36.05 -26.24
CA THR A 105 -31.65 35.41 -25.89
C THR A 105 -32.79 36.41 -25.76
N ASP A 106 -34.05 36.01 -25.69
CA ASP A 106 -35.14 36.98 -25.55
C ASP A 106 -34.97 37.83 -24.27
N PRO A 107 -34.86 39.18 -24.36
CA PRO A 107 -34.65 40.05 -23.21
C PRO A 107 -35.77 39.98 -22.17
N SER A 108 -36.98 39.56 -22.56
CA SER A 108 -38.11 39.37 -21.63
C SER A 108 -37.93 38.20 -20.65
N GLY A 109 -37.03 37.26 -20.97
CA GLY A 109 -36.67 36.14 -20.10
C GLY A 109 -35.36 36.34 -19.32
N ARG A 110 -34.70 37.52 -19.42
CA ARG A 110 -33.38 37.78 -18.82
C ARG A 110 -33.49 38.44 -17.44
N GLU A 111 -33.92 37.68 -16.45
CA GLU A 111 -33.89 38.13 -15.05
C GLU A 111 -32.61 37.69 -14.33
N TYR A 112 -31.47 38.38 -14.55
CA TYR A 112 -30.23 38.13 -13.79
C TYR A 112 -30.03 39.24 -12.74
N GLY A 113 -30.20 38.90 -11.45
CA GLY A 113 -30.36 39.85 -10.34
C GLY A 113 -29.11 40.68 -9.99
N ALA A 114 -29.13 41.63 -9.03
CA ALA A 114 -30.20 42.09 -8.17
C ALA A 114 -31.04 43.20 -8.85
N LYS A 115 -32.23 42.79 -9.30
CA LYS A 115 -33.28 43.56 -10.01
C LYS A 115 -32.86 44.05 -11.41
N SER A 116 -32.81 43.10 -12.34
CA SER A 116 -32.43 43.24 -13.77
C SER A 116 -33.34 44.19 -14.57
N ASN A 117 -32.74 44.93 -15.51
CA ASN A 117 -33.25 45.21 -16.86
C ASN A 117 -32.02 45.41 -17.77
N ASP A 118 -31.28 44.31 -17.84
CA ASP A 118 -30.22 43.91 -18.77
C ASP A 118 -29.14 44.93 -19.17
N ARG A 119 -27.97 44.78 -18.56
CA ARG A 119 -26.73 45.37 -19.06
C ARG A 119 -25.73 44.26 -19.29
N VAL A 120 -25.34 44.09 -20.56
CA VAL A 120 -24.32 43.18 -21.10
C VAL A 120 -23.07 43.06 -20.21
N HIS A 121 -22.65 44.15 -19.56
CA HIS A 121 -21.47 44.14 -18.68
C HIS A 121 -21.62 43.32 -17.39
N ARG A 122 -22.85 43.00 -16.95
CA ARG A 122 -23.09 42.24 -15.71
C ARG A 122 -22.91 40.73 -15.88
N THR A 123 -22.73 40.25 -17.10
CA THR A 123 -22.45 38.83 -17.37
C THR A 123 -20.94 38.54 -17.44
N TYR A 124 -20.09 39.55 -17.24
CA TYR A 124 -18.65 39.39 -17.15
C TYR A 124 -18.20 39.29 -15.69
N TYR A 125 -17.19 38.46 -15.44
CA TYR A 125 -16.43 38.53 -14.20
C TYR A 125 -15.50 39.74 -14.24
N TRP A 126 -15.62 40.61 -13.24
CA TRP A 126 -14.89 41.89 -13.15
C TRP A 126 -13.90 41.92 -11.98
N GLY A 127 -13.88 40.90 -11.13
CA GLY A 127 -13.04 40.85 -9.92
C GLY A 127 -13.63 41.62 -8.74
N THR A 128 -14.88 42.07 -8.86
CA THR A 128 -15.62 42.71 -7.77
C THR A 128 -16.72 41.77 -7.29
N LYS A 129 -16.70 41.43 -6.00
CA LYS A 129 -17.65 40.47 -5.41
C LYS A 129 -19.12 40.82 -5.69
N HIS A 130 -19.47 42.11 -5.74
CA HIS A 130 -20.84 42.56 -5.97
C HIS A 130 -21.39 42.16 -7.35
N ILE A 131 -20.54 42.20 -8.39
CA ILE A 131 -20.91 41.83 -9.77
C ILE A 131 -20.71 40.32 -9.96
N ASP A 132 -19.56 39.80 -9.56
CA ASP A 132 -19.17 38.40 -9.78
C ASP A 132 -20.13 37.41 -9.10
N TYR A 133 -20.76 37.81 -7.99
CA TYR A 133 -21.77 36.99 -7.31
C TYR A 133 -23.06 36.82 -8.12
N MET A 134 -23.36 37.76 -9.03
CA MET A 134 -24.59 37.77 -9.83
C MET A 134 -24.39 37.22 -11.24
N VAL A 135 -23.15 36.91 -11.64
CA VAL A 135 -22.85 36.35 -12.97
C VAL A 135 -23.49 34.96 -13.06
N PRO A 136 -24.35 34.70 -14.06
CA PRO A 136 -24.99 33.40 -14.21
C PRO A 136 -23.94 32.35 -14.62
N GLN A 137 -23.83 31.29 -13.83
CA GLN A 137 -22.92 30.19 -14.12
C GLN A 137 -23.41 29.30 -15.26
N ASN A 138 -24.73 29.15 -15.35
CA ASN A 138 -25.44 28.40 -16.38
C ASN A 138 -26.45 29.32 -17.07
N ASP A 139 -26.69 29.06 -18.35
CA ASP A 139 -27.80 29.68 -19.07
C ASP A 139 -29.11 29.21 -18.41
N PRO A 140 -29.96 30.11 -17.90
CA PRO A 140 -31.23 29.73 -17.29
C PRO A 140 -32.30 29.31 -18.29
N ASN A 141 -32.10 29.58 -19.58
CA ASN A 141 -32.90 28.98 -20.66
C ASN A 141 -32.00 28.07 -21.51
N PRO A 142 -31.50 26.96 -20.94
CA PRO A 142 -30.56 26.08 -21.62
C PRO A 142 -31.20 25.46 -22.87
N ARG A 143 -30.47 25.50 -23.99
CA ARG A 143 -30.93 24.94 -25.26
C ARG A 143 -30.76 23.42 -25.26
N HIS A 144 -31.86 22.68 -25.07
CA HIS A 144 -31.87 21.21 -25.08
C HIS A 144 -32.23 20.56 -26.43
N LEU A 145 -32.60 21.37 -27.44
CA LEU A 145 -33.06 20.88 -28.75
C LEU A 145 -32.09 19.88 -29.42
N LEU A 146 -30.78 20.12 -29.32
CA LEU A 146 -29.78 19.22 -29.88
C LEU A 146 -29.68 17.92 -29.10
N SER A 147 -29.67 17.99 -27.76
CA SER A 147 -29.63 16.77 -26.94
C SER A 147 -30.87 15.92 -27.12
N ASP A 148 -32.04 16.55 -27.27
CA ASP A 148 -33.30 15.85 -27.43
C ASP A 148 -33.40 15.19 -28.82
N SER A 149 -32.99 15.91 -29.88
CA SER A 149 -32.93 15.33 -31.23
C SER A 149 -31.89 14.20 -31.33
N LYS A 150 -30.73 14.34 -30.68
CA LYS A 150 -29.71 13.28 -30.66
C LYS A 150 -30.11 12.08 -29.81
N ARG A 151 -30.82 12.28 -28.70
CA ARG A 151 -31.40 11.17 -27.92
C ARG A 151 -32.36 10.36 -28.77
N ALA A 152 -33.28 11.03 -29.47
CA ALA A 152 -34.21 10.35 -30.37
C ALA A 152 -33.47 9.59 -31.49
N GLN A 153 -32.42 10.19 -32.07
CA GLN A 153 -31.58 9.53 -33.08
C GLN A 153 -30.88 8.30 -32.49
N TRP A 154 -30.23 8.41 -31.33
CA TRP A 154 -29.56 7.30 -30.67
C TRP A 154 -30.53 6.20 -30.27
N ASP A 155 -31.74 6.56 -29.84
CA ASP A 155 -32.79 5.60 -29.51
C ASP A 155 -33.27 4.84 -30.76
N ALA A 156 -33.31 5.49 -31.92
CA ALA A 156 -33.60 4.83 -33.20
C ALA A 156 -32.42 3.99 -33.73
N GLU A 157 -31.18 4.42 -33.47
CA GLU A 157 -29.95 3.72 -33.84
C GLU A 157 -29.57 2.58 -32.89
N LYS A 158 -30.24 2.46 -31.73
CA LYS A 158 -30.18 1.26 -30.90
C LYS A 158 -30.70 0.11 -31.73
N GLY A 159 -29.78 -0.58 -32.41
CA GLY A 159 -30.04 -1.87 -33.02
C GLY A 159 -30.64 -2.82 -31.98
N PRO A 160 -31.30 -3.91 -32.40
CA PRO A 160 -31.78 -4.91 -31.47
C PRO A 160 -30.62 -5.27 -30.54
N ALA A 161 -30.85 -5.19 -29.23
CA ALA A 161 -29.86 -5.57 -28.24
C ALA A 161 -29.41 -6.98 -28.60
N VAL A 162 -28.22 -7.12 -29.20
CA VAL A 162 -27.69 -8.44 -29.51
C VAL A 162 -27.51 -9.08 -28.14
N PRO A 163 -28.26 -10.16 -27.83
CA PRO A 163 -28.06 -10.83 -26.57
C PRO A 163 -26.64 -11.39 -26.62
N VAL A 164 -25.71 -10.74 -25.92
CA VAL A 164 -24.36 -11.28 -25.76
C VAL A 164 -24.53 -12.51 -24.91
N SER A 165 -24.56 -13.68 -25.55
CA SER A 165 -24.71 -14.94 -24.84
C SER A 165 -23.49 -15.11 -23.94
N ARG A 166 -23.71 -15.61 -22.72
CA ARG A 166 -22.64 -15.89 -21.74
C ARG A 166 -21.53 -16.79 -22.31
N ALA A 167 -21.83 -17.55 -23.37
CA ALA A 167 -20.89 -18.39 -24.11
C ALA A 167 -19.76 -17.58 -24.81
N VAL A 168 -20.02 -16.34 -25.25
CA VAL A 168 -19.02 -15.50 -25.91
C VAL A 168 -17.89 -15.12 -24.93
N TYR A 169 -18.25 -14.74 -23.70
CA TYR A 169 -17.27 -14.43 -22.65
C TYR A 169 -16.46 -15.66 -22.19
N LEU A 170 -17.09 -16.83 -22.17
CA LEU A 170 -16.39 -18.08 -21.83
C LEU A 170 -15.38 -18.47 -22.92
N ALA A 171 -15.72 -18.29 -24.20
CA ALA A 171 -14.83 -18.62 -25.30
C ALA A 171 -13.58 -17.71 -25.37
N GLU A 172 -13.70 -16.43 -25.01
CA GLU A 172 -12.55 -15.52 -24.96
C GLU A 172 -11.60 -15.84 -23.80
N SER A 173 -12.15 -16.18 -22.62
CA SER A 173 -11.33 -16.59 -21.46
C SER A 173 -10.48 -17.85 -21.70
N LEU A 174 -10.95 -18.75 -22.57
CA LEU A 174 -10.24 -19.99 -22.93
C LEU A 174 -9.15 -19.79 -23.98
N LYS A 175 -9.21 -18.73 -24.78
CA LYS A 175 -8.16 -18.41 -25.77
C LYS A 175 -6.93 -17.78 -25.13
N THR A 176 -7.08 -17.09 -24.01
CA THR A 176 -5.96 -16.52 -23.23
C THR A 176 -5.24 -17.53 -22.34
N LEU A 177 -5.70 -18.79 -22.32
CA LEU A 177 -5.13 -19.88 -21.51
C LEU A 177 -4.32 -20.91 -22.33
N ARG A 178 -3.97 -20.60 -23.59
CA ARG A 178 -3.05 -21.43 -24.41
C ARG A 178 -1.74 -20.72 -24.66
#